data_AF-A0A8T8E246-F1
#
_entry.id   AF-A0A8T8E246-F1
#
_cell.length_a   1.000
_cell.length_b   1.000
_cell.length_c   1.000
_cell.angle_alpha   90.00
_cell.angle_beta   90.00
_cell.angle_gamma   90.00
#
_symmetry.space_group_name_H-M   'P 1'
#
loop_
_entity.id
_entity.type
_entity.pdbx_description
1 polymer ?
#
loop_
_entity_poly.entity_id
_entity_poly.type
_entity_poly.pdbx_seq_one_letter_code
_entity_poly.pdbx_strand_id
1 'polypeptide(L)'
;MYGETQQDSSPSDSPPTLAAGATGAAGCLSDAPSDETDDAEPLFVAPVYDADAENWVIHAYADEAYYEAREDHQIHLGKFEGVVDDREIEEHDAAFTEHHDGVYRATVDFGLTPADSEDPRVVHVSNMTVEGADSDETGPEVGGFLRPNVVDRDPPEVPDVELAFEYDEAAREVTITHESGETVQGASMEIWIGDDRTDEQFSGEITPDDRVTVTVTDGNPGDLLTIVWHSPEIDEEIPLGSFEIPE
;
A
#
# COMPACT_ATOMS: atom_id res chain seq x y z
N MET A 1 -50.05 59.06 32.80
CA MET A 1 -50.53 57.76 32.29
C MET A 1 -50.55 57.82 30.78
N TYR A 2 -49.43 57.49 30.16
CA TYR A 2 -49.34 57.08 28.76
C TYR A 2 -48.41 55.88 28.79
N GLY A 3 -48.99 54.72 28.46
CA GLY A 3 -48.38 53.41 28.65
C GLY A 3 -47.24 53.15 27.70
N GLU A 4 -46.23 52.47 28.25
CA GLU A 4 -45.06 51.94 27.57
C GLU A 4 -45.41 50.86 26.53
N THR A 5 -44.58 50.89 25.48
CA THR A 5 -44.09 49.82 24.60
C THR A 5 -44.25 48.38 25.07
N GLN A 6 -44.65 47.51 24.14
CA GLN A 6 -43.97 46.23 23.92
C GLN A 6 -44.18 45.78 22.47
N GLN A 7 -43.07 45.75 21.73
CA GLN A 7 -42.93 45.14 20.41
C GLN A 7 -42.91 43.61 20.59
N ASP A 8 -43.72 42.95 19.79
CA ASP A 8 -43.76 41.51 19.62
C ASP A 8 -42.59 41.10 18.71
N SER A 9 -41.54 40.56 19.33
CA SER A 9 -40.42 39.91 18.66
C SER A 9 -40.33 38.50 19.19
N SER A 10 -40.99 37.56 18.52
CA SER A 10 -40.80 36.14 18.73
C SER A 10 -39.44 35.70 18.17
N PRO A 11 -38.52 35.13 18.97
CA PRO A 11 -37.37 34.42 18.42
C PRO A 11 -37.81 33.04 17.90
N SER A 12 -37.60 32.78 16.61
CA SER A 12 -37.67 31.45 16.02
C SER A 12 -36.50 30.61 16.54
N ASP A 13 -36.81 29.70 17.46
CA ASP A 13 -35.93 28.62 17.89
C ASP A 13 -36.03 27.50 16.85
N SER A 14 -35.14 27.54 15.85
CA SER A 14 -34.92 26.42 14.94
C SER A 14 -33.77 25.57 15.50
N PRO A 15 -33.99 24.30 15.87
CA PRO A 15 -32.90 23.42 16.25
C PRO A 15 -32.03 23.11 15.02
N PRO A 16 -30.69 23.00 15.17
CA PRO A 16 -29.84 22.53 14.10
C PRO A 16 -30.19 21.07 13.77
N THR A 17 -30.62 20.86 12.52
CA THR A 17 -30.75 19.53 11.93
C THR A 17 -29.35 18.99 11.69
N LEU A 18 -28.92 18.06 12.55
CA LEU A 18 -27.75 17.21 12.32
C LEU A 18 -28.10 16.24 11.18
N ALA A 19 -27.58 16.49 9.99
CA ALA A 19 -27.55 15.52 8.91
C ALA A 19 -26.51 14.45 9.24
N ALA A 20 -26.97 13.30 9.70
CA ALA A 20 -26.15 12.10 9.87
C ALA A 20 -26.18 11.27 8.59
N GLY A 21 -25.00 10.79 8.18
CA GLY A 21 -24.83 9.54 7.46
C GLY A 21 -24.88 9.62 5.94
N ALA A 22 -23.81 10.13 5.34
CA ALA A 22 -23.43 9.69 4.01
C ALA A 22 -23.06 8.20 4.07
N THR A 23 -23.85 7.36 3.41
CA THR A 23 -23.45 6.01 3.00
C THR A 23 -22.37 6.16 1.92
N GLY A 24 -21.11 6.22 2.33
CA GLY A 24 -19.98 5.94 1.47
C GLY A 24 -19.72 4.44 1.48
N ALA A 25 -19.95 3.78 0.36
CA ALA A 25 -19.54 2.41 0.16
C ALA A 25 -18.01 2.35 0.31
N ALA A 26 -17.51 1.60 1.30
CA ALA A 26 -16.13 1.15 1.30
C ALA A 26 -15.95 0.29 0.05
N GLY A 27 -15.26 0.84 -0.94
CA GLY A 27 -14.80 0.09 -2.10
C GLY A 27 -13.76 -0.90 -1.59
N CYS A 28 -14.14 -2.17 -1.53
CA CYS A 28 -13.17 -3.25 -1.52
C CYS A 28 -12.40 -3.15 -2.84
N LEU A 29 -11.20 -2.56 -2.82
CA LEU A 29 -10.19 -2.87 -3.81
C LEU A 29 -9.69 -4.27 -3.46
N SER A 30 -10.44 -5.26 -3.93
CA SER A 30 -9.93 -6.60 -4.12
C SER A 30 -8.84 -6.51 -5.17
N ASP A 31 -7.60 -6.44 -4.72
CA ASP A 31 -6.48 -6.88 -5.53
C ASP A 31 -6.78 -8.31 -5.98
N ALA A 32 -6.54 -8.59 -7.25
CA ALA A 32 -6.92 -9.86 -7.83
C ALA A 32 -6.19 -10.99 -7.08
N PRO A 33 -6.89 -12.04 -6.63
CA PRO A 33 -6.21 -13.18 -6.03
C PRO A 33 -5.27 -13.76 -7.09
N SER A 34 -3.99 -13.86 -6.77
CA SER A 34 -3.08 -14.72 -7.50
C SER A 34 -3.68 -16.12 -7.48
N ASP A 35 -4.18 -16.53 -8.65
CA ASP A 35 -4.77 -17.84 -8.93
C ASP A 35 -3.65 -18.91 -8.91
N GLU A 36 -3.17 -19.22 -7.71
CA GLU A 36 -2.32 -20.36 -7.39
C GLU A 36 -3.10 -21.22 -6.38
N THR A 37 -4.10 -21.94 -6.88
CA THR A 37 -4.58 -23.23 -6.35
C THR A 37 -4.97 -23.34 -4.86
N ASP A 38 -6.28 -23.32 -4.60
CA ASP A 38 -7.05 -24.34 -3.84
C ASP A 38 -6.52 -24.88 -2.48
N ASP A 39 -5.72 -24.12 -1.74
CA ASP A 39 -5.50 -24.32 -0.31
C ASP A 39 -6.04 -23.07 0.41
N ALA A 40 -7.27 -23.15 0.93
CA ALA A 40 -7.76 -22.13 1.86
C ALA A 40 -6.72 -22.02 2.99
N GLU A 41 -6.12 -20.85 3.17
CA GLU A 41 -5.14 -20.63 4.23
C GLU A 41 -5.79 -21.09 5.55
N PRO A 42 -5.24 -22.10 6.25
CA PRO A 42 -5.88 -22.72 7.40
C PRO A 42 -5.83 -21.83 8.65
N LEU A 43 -5.54 -20.54 8.46
CA LEU A 43 -5.26 -19.52 9.44
C LEU A 43 -5.80 -18.16 8.94
N PHE A 44 -6.55 -17.46 9.79
CA PHE A 44 -7.08 -16.13 9.54
C PHE A 44 -6.79 -15.24 10.75
N VAL A 45 -6.35 -14.00 10.53
CA VAL A 45 -6.04 -13.06 11.61
C VAL A 45 -6.96 -11.84 11.53
N ALA A 46 -7.58 -11.49 12.65
CA ALA A 46 -8.52 -10.38 12.77
C ALA A 46 -8.07 -9.39 13.88
N PRO A 47 -7.63 -8.17 13.52
CA PRO A 47 -7.39 -7.13 14.49
C PRO A 47 -8.74 -6.52 14.91
N VAL A 48 -8.94 -6.35 16.21
CA VAL A 48 -10.16 -5.78 16.81
C VAL A 48 -9.75 -4.67 17.76
N TYR A 49 -10.32 -3.49 17.58
CA TYR A 49 -10.15 -2.37 18.51
C TYR A 49 -11.15 -2.49 19.67
N ASP A 50 -10.63 -2.62 20.88
CA ASP A 50 -11.40 -2.52 22.12
C ASP A 50 -11.44 -1.05 22.55
N ALA A 51 -12.58 -0.39 22.30
CA ALA A 51 -12.78 1.01 22.63
C ALA A 51 -12.86 1.29 24.15
N ASP A 52 -13.23 0.30 24.96
CA ASP A 52 -13.29 0.46 26.42
C ASP A 52 -11.89 0.38 27.04
N ALA A 53 -11.02 -0.45 26.47
CA ALA A 53 -9.62 -0.58 26.87
C ALA A 53 -8.68 0.40 26.12
N GLU A 54 -9.19 1.12 25.11
CA GLU A 54 -8.42 1.96 24.17
C GLU A 54 -7.23 1.19 23.55
N ASN A 55 -7.43 -0.10 23.24
CA ASN A 55 -6.37 -1.05 22.90
C ASN A 55 -6.73 -1.90 21.67
N TRP A 56 -5.75 -2.26 20.85
CA TRP A 56 -5.94 -3.28 19.82
C TRP A 56 -5.67 -4.67 20.38
N VAL A 57 -6.50 -5.61 19.94
CA VAL A 57 -6.40 -7.03 20.24
C VAL A 57 -6.35 -7.78 18.91
N ILE A 58 -5.46 -8.76 18.81
CA ILE A 58 -5.40 -9.66 17.66
C ILE A 58 -6.11 -10.96 18.01
N HIS A 59 -7.06 -11.37 17.18
CA HIS A 59 -7.60 -12.72 17.19
C HIS A 59 -7.03 -13.50 16.00
N ALA A 60 -6.27 -14.56 16.27
CA ALA A 60 -5.88 -15.52 15.26
C ALA A 60 -6.84 -16.72 15.32
N TYR A 61 -7.39 -17.10 14.17
CA TYR A 61 -8.31 -18.22 14.00
C TYR A 61 -7.64 -19.27 13.13
N ALA A 62 -7.67 -20.53 13.55
CA ALA A 62 -7.08 -21.63 12.82
C ALA A 62 -8.06 -22.80 12.73
N ASP A 63 -8.00 -23.57 11.66
CA ASP A 63 -8.74 -24.84 11.60
C ASP A 63 -8.03 -25.95 12.40
N GLU A 64 -8.70 -27.09 12.52
CA GLU A 64 -8.15 -28.27 13.21
C GLU A 64 -6.86 -28.78 12.56
N ALA A 65 -6.73 -28.68 11.24
CA ALA A 65 -5.54 -29.15 10.53
C ALA A 65 -4.30 -28.30 10.87
N TYR A 66 -4.42 -26.97 10.94
CA TYR A 66 -3.35 -26.10 11.41
C TYR A 66 -3.02 -26.37 12.87
N TYR A 67 -4.04 -26.44 13.73
CA TYR A 67 -3.85 -26.66 15.16
C TYR A 67 -3.11 -27.97 15.45
N GLU A 68 -3.44 -29.06 14.75
CA GLU A 68 -2.81 -30.38 14.92
C GLU A 68 -1.44 -30.52 14.23
N ALA A 69 -1.09 -29.62 13.29
CA ALA A 69 0.13 -29.76 12.50
C ALA A 69 1.42 -29.67 13.34
N ARG A 70 1.39 -28.98 14.49
CA ARG A 70 2.52 -28.82 15.42
C ARG A 70 2.04 -28.69 16.87
N GLU A 71 2.92 -29.02 17.81
CA GLU A 71 2.67 -28.88 19.26
C GLU A 71 2.82 -27.43 19.75
N ASP A 72 3.63 -26.63 19.04
CA ASP A 72 3.93 -25.25 19.40
C ASP A 72 3.38 -24.28 18.34
N HIS A 73 2.75 -23.21 18.82
CA HIS A 73 2.19 -22.13 18.01
C HIS A 73 2.61 -20.79 18.62
N GLN A 74 2.99 -19.82 17.78
CA GLN A 74 3.55 -18.53 18.18
C GLN A 74 2.84 -17.37 17.46
N ILE A 75 2.71 -16.24 18.13
CA ILE A 75 2.32 -14.96 17.55
C ILE A 75 3.47 -13.97 17.79
N HIS A 76 3.99 -13.44 16.69
CA HIS A 76 5.10 -12.50 16.64
C HIS A 76 4.55 -11.10 16.35
N LEU A 77 4.86 -10.14 17.20
CA LEU A 77 4.42 -8.76 17.06
C LEU A 77 5.64 -7.84 16.96
N GLY A 78 5.84 -7.16 15.83
CA GLY A 78 7.09 -6.42 15.70
C GLY A 78 7.38 -5.80 14.34
N LYS A 79 8.61 -5.31 14.20
CA LYS A 79 9.19 -4.88 12.93
C LYS A 79 9.99 -6.03 12.33
N PHE A 80 9.54 -6.53 11.18
CA PHE A 80 10.18 -7.66 10.49
C PHE A 80 11.07 -7.19 9.31
N GLU A 81 10.82 -5.99 8.79
CA GLU A 81 11.60 -5.37 7.72
C GLU A 81 12.78 -4.59 8.32
N GLY A 82 13.95 -4.62 7.66
CA GLY A 82 15.20 -3.99 8.12
C GLY A 82 16.36 -4.97 8.31
N VAL A 83 17.53 -4.43 8.73
CA VAL A 83 18.69 -5.25 9.11
C VAL A 83 18.31 -6.06 10.35
N VAL A 84 18.74 -7.32 10.45
CA VAL A 84 18.38 -8.24 11.55
C VAL A 84 18.56 -7.62 12.94
N ASP A 85 19.60 -6.79 13.13
CA ASP A 85 19.90 -6.12 14.40
C ASP A 85 18.91 -4.98 14.78
N ASP A 86 18.12 -4.48 13.83
CA ASP A 86 17.13 -3.43 14.04
C ASP A 86 15.68 -3.97 14.17
N ARG A 87 15.50 -5.29 14.04
CA ARG A 87 14.19 -5.95 14.20
C ARG A 87 13.78 -5.96 15.68
N GLU A 88 12.68 -5.30 15.99
CA GLU A 88 12.03 -5.37 17.30
C GLU A 88 10.85 -6.34 17.23
N ILE A 89 11.07 -7.61 17.61
CA ILE A 89 10.04 -8.66 17.57
C ILE A 89 9.73 -9.13 18.99
N GLU A 90 8.46 -9.06 19.37
CA GLU A 90 7.92 -9.66 20.58
C GLU A 90 7.32 -11.03 20.24
N GLU A 91 7.80 -12.10 20.87
CA GLU A 91 7.25 -13.45 20.71
C GLU A 91 6.21 -13.73 21.80
N HIS A 92 5.06 -14.27 21.40
CA HIS A 92 3.97 -14.67 22.29
C HIS A 92 3.52 -16.09 21.98
N ASP A 93 3.41 -16.93 23.02
CA ASP A 93 2.80 -18.25 22.88
C ASP A 93 1.35 -18.12 22.40
N ALA A 94 1.03 -18.74 21.25
CA ALA A 94 -0.31 -18.74 20.71
C ALA A 94 -1.15 -19.82 21.42
N ALA A 95 -1.77 -19.44 22.54
CA ALA A 95 -2.66 -20.32 23.30
C ALA A 95 -4.00 -20.54 22.57
N PHE A 96 -3.98 -21.30 21.48
CA PHE A 96 -5.18 -21.66 20.73
C PHE A 96 -6.14 -22.47 21.60
N THR A 97 -7.39 -22.02 21.65
CA THR A 97 -8.50 -22.71 22.32
C THR A 97 -9.64 -22.92 21.34
N GLU A 98 -10.34 -24.05 21.43
CA GLU A 98 -11.49 -24.31 20.56
C GLU A 98 -12.54 -23.20 20.73
N HIS A 99 -12.89 -22.56 19.62
CA HIS A 99 -13.87 -21.48 19.57
C HIS A 99 -15.25 -22.01 19.17
N HIS A 100 -15.35 -22.71 18.04
CA HIS A 100 -16.53 -23.49 17.61
C HIS A 100 -16.20 -24.39 16.40
N ASP A 101 -16.85 -25.54 16.29
CA ASP A 101 -16.88 -26.39 15.07
C ASP A 101 -15.49 -26.70 14.45
N GLY A 102 -14.48 -27.00 15.28
CA GLY A 102 -13.11 -27.28 14.81
C GLY A 102 -12.31 -26.02 14.42
N VAL A 103 -12.84 -24.83 14.69
CA VAL A 103 -12.10 -23.56 14.62
C VAL A 103 -11.53 -23.24 16.00
N TYR A 104 -10.23 -23.02 16.05
CA TYR A 104 -9.47 -22.62 17.23
C TYR A 104 -9.17 -21.13 17.18
N ARG A 105 -9.09 -20.48 18.34
CA ARG A 105 -8.75 -19.06 18.45
C ARG A 105 -7.64 -18.84 19.48
N ALA A 106 -6.61 -18.11 19.09
CA ALA A 106 -5.64 -17.49 19.99
C ALA A 106 -5.90 -15.97 20.05
N THR A 107 -5.50 -15.34 21.15
CA THR A 107 -5.71 -13.89 21.34
C THR A 107 -4.48 -13.29 22.01
N VAL A 108 -3.99 -12.19 21.45
CA VAL A 108 -2.86 -11.43 22.01
C VAL A 108 -3.19 -9.94 22.01
N ASP A 109 -2.76 -9.25 23.07
CA ASP A 109 -2.85 -7.81 23.14
C ASP A 109 -1.83 -7.19 22.18
N PHE A 110 -2.31 -6.41 21.21
CA PHE A 110 -1.44 -5.68 20.30
C PHE A 110 -0.91 -4.39 20.91
N GLY A 111 -1.64 -3.81 21.86
CA GLY A 111 -1.27 -2.53 22.45
C GLY A 111 -2.04 -1.36 21.84
N LEU A 112 -1.63 -0.15 22.22
CA LEU A 112 -2.26 1.08 21.75
C LEU A 112 -2.25 1.14 20.23
N THR A 113 -3.18 1.92 19.65
CA THR A 113 -3.14 2.25 18.22
C THR A 113 -1.74 2.75 17.87
N PRO A 114 -0.99 2.03 17.01
CA PRO A 114 0.34 2.48 16.67
C PRO A 114 0.21 3.84 15.98
N ALA A 115 1.14 4.75 16.25
CA ALA A 115 1.21 5.99 15.49
C ALA A 115 1.49 5.68 14.02
N ASP A 116 1.07 6.56 13.12
CA ASP A 116 1.49 6.48 11.71
C ASP A 116 3.02 6.45 11.66
N SER A 117 3.57 5.39 11.07
CA SER A 117 5.01 5.13 11.02
C SER A 117 5.37 4.56 9.66
N GLU A 118 6.52 4.98 9.14
CA GLU A 118 7.09 4.42 7.91
C GLU A 118 7.52 2.95 8.11
N ASP A 119 7.72 2.53 9.36
CA ASP A 119 7.97 1.15 9.75
C ASP A 119 6.77 0.62 10.57
N PRO A 120 5.69 0.17 9.93
CA PRO A 120 4.52 -0.29 10.66
C PRO A 120 4.84 -1.53 11.49
N ARG A 121 4.28 -1.61 12.70
CA ARG A 121 4.31 -2.85 13.49
C ARG A 121 3.42 -3.88 12.81
N VAL A 122 3.95 -5.07 12.60
CA VAL A 122 3.27 -6.17 11.91
C VAL A 122 2.92 -7.28 12.89
N VAL A 123 1.85 -8.00 12.60
CA VAL A 123 1.48 -9.25 13.27
C VAL A 123 1.83 -10.39 12.34
N HIS A 124 2.58 -11.37 12.84
CA HIS A 124 2.87 -12.62 12.14
C HIS A 124 2.49 -13.77 13.07
N VAL A 125 1.73 -14.76 12.58
CA VAL A 125 1.34 -15.94 13.36
C VAL A 125 1.95 -17.15 12.69
N SER A 126 2.69 -17.96 13.43
CA SER A 126 3.38 -19.12 12.87
C SER A 126 3.38 -20.29 13.85
N ASN A 127 3.66 -21.48 13.32
CA ASN A 127 3.85 -22.71 14.10
C ASN A 127 5.32 -22.93 14.51
N MET A 128 6.12 -21.87 14.54
CA MET A 128 7.54 -21.89 14.88
C MET A 128 8.02 -20.60 15.53
N THR A 129 9.15 -20.66 16.23
CA THR A 129 9.83 -19.46 16.74
C THR A 129 10.47 -18.66 15.61
N VAL A 130 10.79 -17.39 15.83
CA VAL A 130 11.49 -16.57 14.82
C VAL A 130 12.83 -17.20 14.43
N GLU A 131 13.59 -17.70 15.42
CA GLU A 131 14.85 -18.42 15.17
C GLU A 131 14.65 -19.70 14.33
N GLY A 132 13.49 -20.35 14.46
CA GLY A 132 13.12 -21.50 13.65
C GLY A 132 12.76 -21.11 12.22
N ALA A 133 12.06 -19.99 12.03
CA ALA A 133 11.69 -19.45 10.72
C ALA A 133 12.91 -18.97 9.91
N ASP A 134 13.89 -18.38 10.58
CA ASP A 134 15.15 -17.97 9.95
C ASP A 134 16.09 -19.15 9.62
N SER A 135 15.71 -20.40 9.95
CA SER A 135 16.50 -21.59 9.67
C SER A 135 15.94 -22.42 8.52
N ASP A 136 16.79 -22.80 7.58
CA ASP A 136 16.43 -23.59 6.38
C ASP A 136 15.92 -25.02 6.69
N GLU A 137 15.80 -25.42 7.96
CA GLU A 137 15.52 -26.79 8.41
C GLU A 137 14.07 -27.02 8.89
N THR A 138 13.24 -25.97 9.07
CA THR A 138 12.01 -26.07 9.90
C THR A 138 10.72 -26.39 9.14
N GLY A 139 10.75 -26.46 7.81
CA GLY A 139 9.58 -26.71 6.96
C GLY A 139 8.81 -25.42 6.63
N PRO A 140 7.68 -25.49 5.89
CA PRO A 140 6.96 -24.29 5.45
C PRO A 140 6.34 -23.55 6.65
N GLU A 141 6.61 -22.25 6.72
CA GLU A 141 5.86 -21.31 7.56
C GLU A 141 4.42 -21.23 7.05
N VAL A 142 3.46 -21.34 7.97
CA VAL A 142 2.05 -21.07 7.67
C VAL A 142 1.66 -19.88 8.53
N GLY A 143 1.56 -18.71 7.91
CA GLY A 143 1.38 -17.45 8.60
C GLY A 143 0.82 -16.34 7.70
N GLY A 144 0.15 -15.38 8.32
CA GLY A 144 -0.37 -14.19 7.66
C GLY A 144 0.22 -12.92 8.27
N PHE A 145 0.56 -11.94 7.44
CA PHE A 145 1.02 -10.63 7.86
C PHE A 145 -0.15 -9.66 7.93
N LEU A 146 -0.35 -9.02 9.08
CA LEU A 146 -1.25 -7.87 9.18
C LEU A 146 -0.47 -6.59 9.43
N ARG A 147 -0.70 -5.58 8.59
CA ARG A 147 -0.24 -4.21 8.77
C ARG A 147 -1.43 -3.36 9.23
N PRO A 148 -1.72 -3.27 10.54
CA PRO A 148 -2.88 -2.53 11.05
C PRO A 148 -2.82 -1.01 10.77
N ASN A 149 -1.63 -0.50 10.44
CA ASN A 149 -1.42 0.84 9.92
C ASN A 149 -0.99 0.77 8.46
N VAL A 150 -1.92 0.42 7.57
CA VAL A 150 -1.77 0.91 6.20
C VAL A 150 -2.11 2.39 6.30
N VAL A 151 -1.09 3.24 6.23
CA VAL A 151 -1.35 4.66 6.04
C VAL A 151 -2.20 4.72 4.77
N ASP A 152 -3.44 5.19 4.88
CA ASP A 152 -4.19 5.66 3.71
C ASP A 152 -3.45 6.94 3.28
N ARG A 153 -2.25 6.76 2.70
CA ARG A 153 -1.50 7.85 2.09
C ARG A 153 -2.35 8.19 0.90
N ASP A 154 -2.83 9.43 0.86
CA ASP A 154 -3.32 9.99 -0.38
C ASP A 154 -2.25 9.64 -1.44
N PRO A 155 -2.64 8.98 -2.55
CA PRO A 155 -1.68 8.63 -3.57
C PRO A 155 -0.96 9.92 -4.00
N PRO A 156 0.34 9.85 -4.33
CA PRO A 156 1.08 11.03 -4.75
C PRO A 156 0.33 11.77 -5.86
N GLU A 157 0.33 13.09 -5.81
CA GLU A 157 -0.24 13.90 -6.89
C GLU A 157 0.65 13.75 -8.14
N VAL A 158 0.32 12.76 -8.97
CA VAL A 158 1.01 12.50 -10.24
C VAL A 158 0.64 13.60 -11.23
N PRO A 159 1.62 14.23 -11.92
CA PRO A 159 1.31 15.25 -12.90
C PRO A 159 0.52 14.65 -14.07
N ASP A 160 -0.55 15.33 -14.48
CA ASP A 160 -1.35 14.94 -15.64
C ASP A 160 -0.62 15.35 -16.92
N VAL A 161 0.10 14.41 -17.54
CA VAL A 161 0.90 14.64 -18.76
C VAL A 161 0.58 13.58 -19.81
N GLU A 162 0.34 14.04 -21.03
CA GLU A 162 0.19 13.18 -22.19
C GLU A 162 1.48 13.21 -23.02
N LEU A 163 2.05 12.03 -23.26
CA LEU A 163 3.27 11.85 -24.04
C LEU A 163 2.97 11.15 -25.37
N ALA A 164 3.49 11.72 -26.46
CA ALA A 164 3.45 11.12 -27.78
C ALA A 164 4.83 10.56 -28.15
N PHE A 165 4.82 9.42 -28.84
CA PHE A 165 6.03 8.70 -29.25
C PHE A 165 6.05 8.53 -30.77
N GLU A 166 7.13 8.95 -31.41
CA GLU A 166 7.37 8.75 -32.83
C GLU A 166 8.68 7.99 -33.04
N TYR A 167 8.63 6.85 -33.74
CA TYR A 167 9.81 6.03 -34.02
C TYR A 167 10.32 6.25 -35.45
N ASP A 168 11.59 6.61 -35.58
CA ASP A 168 12.32 6.61 -36.86
C ASP A 168 13.14 5.32 -36.97
N GLU A 169 12.63 4.37 -37.77
CA GLU A 169 13.28 3.08 -38.04
C GLU A 169 14.66 3.24 -38.71
N ALA A 170 14.82 4.25 -39.58
CA ALA A 170 16.06 4.45 -40.32
C ALA A 170 17.16 5.02 -39.43
N ALA A 171 16.80 5.87 -38.47
CA ALA A 171 17.72 6.44 -37.49
C ALA A 171 17.88 5.56 -36.23
N ARG A 172 16.95 4.64 -35.97
CA ARG A 172 16.79 3.91 -34.70
C ARG A 172 16.65 4.88 -33.52
N GLU A 173 15.73 5.84 -33.66
CA GLU A 173 15.48 6.89 -32.69
C GLU A 173 14.00 6.97 -32.33
N VAL A 174 13.69 7.25 -31.06
CA VAL A 174 12.33 7.57 -30.60
C VAL A 174 12.29 9.04 -30.19
N THR A 175 11.42 9.82 -30.81
CA THR A 175 11.10 11.18 -30.38
C THR A 175 9.92 11.12 -29.43
N ILE A 176 10.14 11.61 -28.21
CA ILE A 176 9.13 11.74 -27.16
C ILE A 176 8.72 13.21 -27.12
N THR A 177 7.43 13.48 -27.25
CA THR A 177 6.86 14.83 -27.22
C THR A 177 5.91 14.95 -26.05
N HIS A 178 6.02 16.02 -25.26
CA HIS A 178 4.97 16.43 -24.33
C HIS A 178 3.81 16.98 -25.16
N GLU A 179 2.75 16.19 -25.34
CA GLU A 179 1.63 16.53 -26.23
C GLU A 179 0.65 17.48 -25.54
N SER A 180 0.30 17.18 -24.29
CA SER A 180 -0.65 17.99 -23.51
C SER A 180 -0.48 17.76 -21.99
N GLY A 181 -1.15 18.59 -21.19
CA GLY A 181 -1.13 18.47 -19.72
C GLY A 181 -0.30 19.53 -18.99
N GLU A 182 0.14 19.17 -17.79
CA GLU A 182 0.84 20.05 -16.86
C GLU A 182 2.31 20.27 -17.23
N THR A 183 2.86 21.41 -16.80
CA THR A 183 4.30 21.67 -16.87
C THR A 183 5.03 20.87 -15.79
N VAL A 184 6.06 20.13 -16.18
CA VAL A 184 6.86 19.29 -15.26
C VAL A 184 8.33 19.69 -15.34
N GLN A 185 9.07 19.56 -14.24
CA GLN A 185 10.51 19.73 -14.25
C GLN A 185 11.19 18.48 -14.82
N GLY A 186 11.99 18.63 -15.86
CA GLY A 186 12.72 17.50 -16.46
C GLY A 186 13.74 16.86 -15.54
N ALA A 187 14.18 17.55 -14.49
CA ALA A 187 14.99 16.92 -13.44
C ALA A 187 14.20 15.89 -12.59
N SER A 188 12.86 15.94 -12.63
CA SER A 188 11.95 14.98 -11.99
C SER A 188 11.45 13.92 -12.95
N MET A 189 11.92 13.90 -14.21
CA MET A 189 11.56 12.88 -15.19
C MET A 189 12.82 12.16 -15.66
N GLU A 190 12.71 10.85 -15.82
CA GLU A 190 13.79 10.02 -16.34
C GLU A 190 13.29 9.10 -17.44
N ILE A 191 14.15 8.88 -18.42
CA ILE A 191 13.90 8.01 -19.55
C ILE A 191 14.82 6.80 -19.44
N TRP A 192 14.22 5.62 -19.58
CA TRP A 192 14.84 4.31 -19.39
C TRP A 192 14.56 3.42 -20.59
N ILE A 193 15.49 2.54 -20.93
CA ILE A 193 15.29 1.42 -21.88
C ILE A 193 15.61 0.14 -21.12
N GLY A 194 14.60 -0.68 -20.85
CA GLY A 194 14.76 -1.79 -19.91
C GLY A 194 15.20 -1.29 -18.52
N ASP A 195 16.33 -1.81 -18.03
CA ASP A 195 16.91 -1.43 -16.73
C ASP A 195 17.99 -0.32 -16.85
N ASP A 196 18.25 0.20 -18.05
CA ASP A 196 19.31 1.17 -18.30
C ASP A 196 18.76 2.58 -18.54
N ARG A 197 19.23 3.56 -17.77
CA ARG A 197 18.90 4.97 -17.95
C ARG A 197 19.59 5.52 -19.20
N THR A 198 18.85 6.27 -20.02
CA THR A 198 19.38 6.87 -21.25
C THR A 198 20.23 8.11 -20.97
N ASP A 199 21.19 8.41 -21.84
CA ASP A 199 21.96 9.67 -21.77
C ASP A 199 21.08 10.87 -22.18
N GLU A 200 20.17 10.68 -23.14
CA GLU A 200 19.21 11.69 -23.54
C GLU A 200 18.06 11.78 -22.53
N GLN A 201 17.89 12.96 -21.94
CA GLN A 201 16.90 13.25 -20.91
C GLN A 201 16.26 14.61 -21.20
N PHE A 202 15.03 14.81 -20.74
CA PHE A 202 14.48 16.15 -20.66
C PHE A 202 15.29 16.99 -19.65
N SER A 203 15.31 18.31 -19.84
CA SER A 203 16.00 19.22 -18.92
C SER A 203 15.25 20.54 -18.79
N GLY A 204 15.35 21.18 -17.62
CA GLY A 204 14.61 22.40 -17.33
C GLY A 204 13.10 22.16 -17.20
N GLU A 205 12.30 23.20 -17.40
CA GLU A 205 10.84 23.07 -17.45
C GLU A 205 10.41 22.45 -18.79
N ILE A 206 9.54 21.46 -18.73
CA ILE A 206 8.93 20.78 -19.88
C ILE A 206 7.49 21.25 -19.99
N THR A 207 7.13 21.74 -21.17
CA THR A 207 5.81 22.24 -21.53
C THR A 207 5.30 21.53 -22.78
N PRO A 208 3.98 21.62 -23.08
CA PRO A 208 3.46 21.10 -24.33
C PRO A 208 4.25 21.58 -25.55
N ASP A 209 4.47 20.68 -26.49
CA ASP A 209 5.34 20.75 -27.67
C ASP A 209 6.85 20.57 -27.41
N ASP A 210 7.33 20.49 -26.16
CA ASP A 210 8.73 20.16 -25.88
C ASP A 210 9.03 18.70 -26.22
N ARG A 211 10.27 18.46 -26.68
CA ARG A 211 10.68 17.17 -27.26
C ARG A 211 12.08 16.77 -26.84
N VAL A 212 12.26 15.46 -26.71
CA VAL A 212 13.57 14.82 -26.63
C VAL A 212 13.60 13.66 -27.61
N THR A 213 14.73 13.45 -28.26
CA THR A 213 14.96 12.30 -29.13
C THR A 213 15.97 11.40 -28.45
N VAL A 214 15.64 10.12 -28.35
CA VAL A 214 16.43 9.10 -27.67
C VAL A 214 16.90 8.09 -28.70
N THR A 215 18.19 7.77 -28.67
CA THR A 215 18.74 6.74 -29.54
C THR A 215 18.45 5.37 -28.94
N VAL A 216 17.78 4.48 -29.70
CA VAL A 216 17.44 3.12 -29.24
C VAL A 216 18.33 2.07 -29.90
N THR A 217 19.56 2.44 -30.27
CA THR A 217 20.49 1.52 -30.95
C THR A 217 20.90 0.35 -30.09
N ASP A 218 20.98 0.56 -28.78
CA ASP A 218 21.34 -0.48 -27.79
C ASP A 218 20.11 -1.26 -27.29
N GLY A 219 18.89 -0.77 -27.57
CA GLY A 219 17.65 -1.49 -27.31
C GLY A 219 17.42 -2.61 -28.33
N ASN A 220 17.05 -3.78 -27.83
CA ASN A 220 16.55 -4.88 -28.63
C ASN A 220 15.09 -4.63 -29.00
N PRO A 221 14.62 -5.14 -30.14
CA PRO A 221 13.19 -5.22 -30.38
C PRO A 221 12.44 -5.90 -29.24
N GLY A 222 11.31 -5.31 -28.83
CA GLY A 222 10.54 -5.72 -27.67
C GLY A 222 10.99 -5.10 -26.35
N ASP A 223 12.14 -4.41 -26.31
CA ASP A 223 12.52 -3.63 -25.12
C ASP A 223 11.57 -2.42 -24.98
N LEU A 224 11.24 -2.10 -23.72
CA LEU A 224 10.38 -0.98 -23.38
C LEU A 224 11.24 0.26 -23.10
N LEU A 225 10.96 1.33 -23.83
CA LEU A 225 11.32 2.68 -23.41
C LEU A 225 10.26 3.18 -22.43
N THR A 226 10.65 3.57 -21.23
CA THR A 226 9.75 4.02 -20.16
C THR A 226 10.13 5.42 -19.70
N ILE A 227 9.13 6.27 -19.49
CA ILE A 227 9.28 7.57 -18.84
C ILE A 227 8.74 7.46 -17.43
N VAL A 228 9.60 7.76 -16.46
CA VAL A 228 9.30 7.70 -15.03
C VAL A 228 9.33 9.11 -14.47
N TRP A 229 8.38 9.43 -13.62
CA TRP A 229 8.38 10.63 -12.80
C TRP A 229 8.77 10.30 -11.36
N HIS A 230 9.63 11.14 -10.80
CA HIS A 230 10.07 11.07 -9.41
C HIS A 230 9.25 12.05 -8.58
N SER A 231 8.50 11.51 -7.62
CA SER A 231 7.72 12.36 -6.73
C SER A 231 8.65 13.23 -5.86
N PRO A 232 8.39 14.55 -5.74
CA PRO A 232 9.16 15.41 -4.83
C PRO A 232 8.76 15.21 -3.36
N GLU A 233 7.64 14.54 -3.10
CA GLU A 233 7.05 14.40 -1.75
C GLU A 233 7.34 13.04 -1.13
N ILE A 234 7.44 12.00 -1.96
CA ILE A 234 7.69 10.63 -1.54
C ILE A 234 8.76 10.01 -2.45
N ASP A 235 9.57 9.09 -1.91
CA ASP A 235 10.62 8.39 -2.64
C ASP A 235 10.01 7.29 -3.52
N GLU A 236 9.12 7.68 -4.43
CA GLU A 236 8.42 6.78 -5.37
C GLU A 236 8.62 7.22 -6.82
N GLU A 237 8.75 6.22 -7.67
CA GLU A 237 8.91 6.31 -9.11
C GLU A 237 7.62 5.86 -9.80
N ILE A 238 7.05 6.72 -10.65
CA ILE A 238 5.75 6.49 -11.27
C ILE A 238 5.88 6.56 -12.79
N PRO A 239 5.52 5.50 -13.54
CA PRO A 239 5.58 5.52 -14.99
C PRO A 239 4.50 6.46 -15.56
N LEU A 240 4.91 7.42 -16.37
CA LEU A 240 4.03 8.34 -17.09
C LEU A 240 3.68 7.84 -18.49
N GLY A 241 4.56 7.03 -19.10
CA GLY A 241 4.33 6.48 -20.43
C GLY A 241 5.39 5.48 -20.84
N SER A 242 5.05 4.62 -21.79
CA SER A 242 5.95 3.59 -22.31
C SER A 242 5.77 3.39 -23.81
N PHE A 243 6.85 3.00 -24.47
CA PHE A 243 6.88 2.66 -25.89
C PHE A 243 7.69 1.38 -26.11
N GLU A 244 7.08 0.39 -26.76
CA GLU A 244 7.75 -0.85 -27.15
C GLU A 244 8.52 -0.66 -28.45
N ILE A 245 9.83 -0.96 -28.45
CA ILE A 245 10.67 -0.82 -29.65
C ILE A 245 10.25 -1.89 -30.68
N PRO A 246 9.85 -1.51 -31.91
CA PRO A 246 9.41 -2.46 -32.94
C PRO A 246 10.52 -3.43 -33.42
N GLU A 247 10.09 -4.56 -34.01
CA GLU A 247 10.95 -5.56 -34.71
C GLU A 247 11.75 -5.01 -35.89
#